data_AF-A0A7W6L7S8-F1
#
_entry.id   AF-A0A7W6L7S8-F1
#
_cell.length_a   1.000
_cell.length_b   1.000
_cell.length_c   1.000
_cell.angle_alpha   90.00
_cell.angle_beta   90.00
_cell.angle_gamma   90.00
#
_symmetry.space_group_name_H-M   'P 1'
#
loop_
_entity.id
_entity.type
_entity.pdbx_description
1 polymer ?
#
loop_
_entity_poly.entity_id
_entity_poly.type
_entity_poly.pdbx_seq_one_letter_code
_entity_poly.pdbx_strand_id
1 'polypeptide(L)'
;MTVDSPMLEQGGAVIVLARPIAEREWRLLESAKSNNAGYEKEFHLTVASPASIIELNYPETGTYSFKLVPAERHKPAPLQSRRILIGSADLTDPQTKQQVQWPSMSVVHVSGTTYPEGWARILVSTFDVPFRSDAPDNYVISRFPAGRLISLTPKAIDRYVRDTN
;
A
#
# COMPACT_ATOMS: atom_id res chain seq x y z
N MET A 1 6.50 -8.43 0.71
CA MET A 1 6.54 -6.97 1.00
C MET A 1 7.27 -6.82 2.32
N THR A 2 8.34 -6.04 2.32
CA THR A 2 9.18 -5.84 3.49
C THR A 2 8.70 -4.61 4.25
N VAL A 3 8.52 -4.72 5.55
CA VAL A 3 8.16 -3.61 6.45
C VAL A 3 9.42 -3.14 7.15
N ASP A 4 9.66 -1.84 7.08
CA ASP A 4 10.90 -1.21 7.49
C ASP A 4 10.62 0.00 8.41
N SER A 5 11.64 0.52 9.08
CA SER A 5 11.48 1.70 9.92
C SER A 5 11.14 2.93 9.07
N PRO A 6 10.24 3.82 9.53
CA PRO A 6 9.63 3.84 10.86
C PRO A 6 8.42 2.91 11.08
N MET A 7 7.74 2.42 10.05
CA MET A 7 6.52 1.59 10.19
C MET A 7 6.74 0.35 11.06
N LEU A 8 7.92 -0.29 10.94
CA LEU A 8 8.26 -1.46 11.74
C LEU A 8 8.24 -1.19 13.26
N GLU A 9 8.59 0.04 13.68
CA GLU A 9 8.70 0.44 15.09
C GLU A 9 7.43 1.14 15.59
N GLN A 10 6.88 2.04 14.77
CA GLN A 10 5.76 2.89 15.11
C GLN A 10 4.40 2.22 14.84
N GLY A 11 4.39 1.18 14.01
CA GLY A 11 3.17 0.60 13.47
C GLY A 11 2.62 1.48 12.35
N GLY A 12 1.37 1.22 11.96
CA GLY A 12 0.69 1.98 10.92
C GLY A 12 -0.28 1.12 10.13
N ALA A 13 -0.55 1.49 8.89
CA ALA A 13 -1.37 0.71 8.00
C ALA A 13 -0.91 0.76 6.54
N VAL A 14 -1.06 -0.37 5.88
CA VAL A 14 -0.95 -0.50 4.43
C VAL A 14 -2.34 -0.71 3.84
N ILE A 15 -2.73 0.17 2.93
CA ILE A 15 -3.92 0.00 2.07
C ILE A 15 -3.44 -0.64 0.77
N VAL A 16 -3.97 -1.80 0.44
CA VAL A 16 -3.65 -2.55 -0.78
C VAL A 16 -4.83 -2.43 -1.72
N LEU A 17 -4.66 -1.69 -2.81
CA LEU A 17 -5.62 -1.50 -3.88
C LEU A 17 -5.21 -2.35 -5.07
N ALA A 18 -6.14 -3.12 -5.63
CA ALA A 18 -5.85 -4.01 -6.74
C ALA A 18 -6.90 -3.93 -7.84
N ARG A 19 -6.44 -4.03 -9.08
CA ARG A 19 -7.28 -4.15 -10.26
C ARG A 19 -6.72 -5.12 -11.28
N PRO A 20 -7.57 -5.81 -12.04
CA PRO A 20 -7.10 -6.69 -13.11
C PRO A 20 -6.56 -5.88 -14.29
N ILE A 21 -5.59 -6.46 -15.00
CA ILE A 21 -5.12 -6.01 -16.32
C ILE A 21 -5.17 -7.19 -17.29
N ALA A 22 -5.11 -6.88 -18.59
CA ALA A 22 -5.18 -7.90 -19.62
C ALA A 22 -4.00 -8.89 -19.49
N GLU A 23 -4.28 -10.17 -19.72
CA GLU A 23 -3.28 -11.25 -19.63
C GLU A 23 -2.01 -10.95 -20.45
N ARG A 24 -2.18 -10.33 -21.63
CA ARG A 24 -1.07 -9.94 -22.50
C ARG A 24 -0.18 -8.87 -21.88
N GLU A 25 -0.78 -7.87 -21.23
CA GLU A 25 -0.05 -6.80 -20.54
C GLU A 25 0.68 -7.35 -19.32
N TRP A 26 0.02 -8.22 -18.55
CA TRP A 26 0.61 -8.89 -17.39
C TRP A 26 1.89 -9.63 -17.75
N ARG A 27 1.87 -10.42 -18.84
CA ARG A 27 3.03 -11.22 -19.26
C ARG A 27 4.26 -10.37 -19.60
N LEU A 28 4.06 -9.13 -20.04
CA LEU A 28 5.14 -8.20 -20.39
C LEU A 28 5.80 -7.57 -19.16
N LEU A 29 5.22 -7.69 -17.96
CA LEU A 29 5.80 -7.11 -16.76
C LEU A 29 7.06 -7.85 -16.33
N GLU A 30 8.13 -7.11 -16.06
CA GLU A 30 9.32 -7.64 -15.38
C GLU A 30 8.98 -8.04 -13.94
N SER A 31 9.66 -9.04 -13.38
CA SER A 31 9.38 -9.54 -12.03
C SER A 31 10.66 -9.99 -11.34
N ALA A 32 10.71 -9.90 -10.01
CA ALA A 32 11.87 -10.34 -9.23
C ALA A 32 12.03 -11.87 -9.31
N LYS A 33 10.92 -12.60 -9.33
CA LYS A 33 10.86 -14.02 -9.66
C LYS A 33 9.66 -14.29 -10.56
N SER A 34 9.85 -15.21 -11.49
CA SER A 34 8.79 -15.73 -12.34
C SER A 34 8.92 -17.24 -12.42
N ASN A 35 7.79 -17.96 -12.53
CA ASN A 35 7.85 -19.33 -13.01
C ASN A 35 8.24 -19.36 -14.52
N ASN A 36 8.67 -20.53 -15.02
CA ASN A 36 9.15 -20.69 -16.41
C ASN A 36 8.14 -20.25 -17.48
N ALA A 37 6.86 -20.12 -17.12
CA ALA A 37 5.78 -19.80 -18.04
C ALA A 37 5.22 -18.37 -17.88
N GLY A 38 5.79 -17.54 -16.99
CA GLY A 38 5.41 -16.14 -16.85
C GLY A 38 4.07 -15.87 -16.14
N TYR A 39 3.41 -16.92 -15.65
CA TYR A 39 2.07 -16.83 -15.05
C TYR A 39 2.10 -16.30 -13.62
N GLU A 40 3.08 -16.75 -12.84
CA GLU A 40 3.29 -16.30 -11.48
C GLU A 40 4.45 -15.32 -11.46
N LYS A 41 4.22 -14.14 -10.90
CA LYS A 41 5.22 -13.09 -10.76
C LYS A 41 5.29 -12.63 -9.31
N GLU A 42 6.50 -12.57 -8.78
CA GLU A 42 6.78 -12.05 -7.45
C GLU A 42 7.40 -10.65 -7.57
N PHE A 43 6.87 -9.72 -6.79
CA PHE A 43 7.36 -8.35 -6.71
C PHE A 43 7.82 -8.05 -5.29
N HIS A 44 9.02 -7.49 -5.17
CA HIS A 44 9.58 -7.05 -3.90
C HIS A 44 9.44 -5.55 -3.77
N LEU A 45 8.89 -5.13 -2.64
CA LEU A 45 8.75 -3.72 -2.29
C LEU A 45 8.97 -3.56 -0.79
N THR A 46 9.47 -2.38 -0.42
CA THR A 46 9.74 -2.01 0.98
C THR A 46 8.77 -0.88 1.37
N VAL A 47 8.08 -1.07 2.48
CA VAL A 47 7.15 -0.11 3.07
C VAL A 47 7.76 0.41 4.37
N ALA A 48 8.05 1.71 4.39
CA ALA A 48 8.65 2.38 5.54
C ALA A 48 7.70 3.38 6.20
N SER A 49 6.84 4.06 5.42
CA SER A 49 5.92 5.05 5.99
C SER A 49 4.79 4.38 6.79
N PRO A 50 4.37 4.93 7.94
CA PRO A 50 3.23 4.43 8.69
C PRO A 50 1.89 4.52 7.95
N ALA A 51 1.78 5.39 6.94
CA ALA A 51 0.62 5.50 6.05
C ALA A 51 1.04 5.25 4.61
N SER A 52 0.75 4.04 4.12
CA SER A 52 1.14 3.63 2.77
C SER A 52 -0.01 3.00 2.00
N ILE A 53 0.00 3.23 0.69
CA ILE A 53 -0.93 2.65 -0.26
C ILE A 53 -0.13 1.91 -1.32
N ILE A 54 -0.50 0.66 -1.57
CA ILE A 54 0.03 -0.13 -2.65
C ILE A 54 -1.07 -0.26 -3.68
N GLU A 55 -0.87 0.38 -4.82
CA GLU A 55 -1.67 0.15 -6.00
C GLU A 55 -1.00 -0.94 -6.83
N LEU A 56 -1.71 -2.04 -7.06
CA LEU A 56 -1.19 -3.17 -7.81
C LEU A 56 -2.14 -3.61 -8.93
N ASN A 57 -1.54 -4.11 -9.99
CA ASN A 57 -2.24 -4.80 -11.07
C ASN A 57 -2.00 -6.30 -10.94
N TYR A 58 -2.96 -7.11 -11.40
CA TYR A 58 -2.87 -8.56 -11.45
C TYR A 58 -3.55 -9.08 -12.74
N PRO A 59 -3.28 -10.31 -13.22
CA PRO A 59 -3.89 -10.79 -14.46
C PRO A 59 -5.39 -11.02 -14.26
N GLU A 60 -6.21 -10.64 -15.24
CA GLU A 60 -7.68 -10.75 -15.19
C GLU A 60 -8.21 -12.16 -14.88
N THR A 61 -7.45 -13.20 -15.26
CA THR A 61 -7.80 -14.61 -15.02
C THR A 61 -7.24 -15.17 -13.71
N GLY A 62 -6.49 -14.36 -12.96
CA GLY A 62 -5.75 -14.80 -11.79
C GLY A 62 -6.19 -14.14 -10.48
N THR A 63 -5.36 -14.38 -9.46
CA THR A 63 -5.51 -13.82 -8.12
C THR A 63 -4.19 -13.21 -7.68
N TYR A 64 -4.23 -12.33 -6.69
CA TYR A 64 -3.03 -11.82 -6.04
C TYR A 64 -3.03 -12.21 -4.57
N SER A 65 -1.82 -12.36 -4.01
CA SER A 65 -1.60 -12.49 -2.59
C SER A 65 -0.40 -11.67 -2.19
N PHE A 66 -0.32 -11.32 -0.92
CA PHE A 66 0.82 -10.61 -0.39
C PHE A 66 1.11 -11.05 1.04
N LYS A 67 2.38 -10.95 1.43
CA LYS A 67 2.84 -11.18 2.79
C LYS A 67 3.70 -10.01 3.23
N LEU A 68 3.40 -9.51 4.43
CA LEU A 68 4.26 -8.56 5.14
C LEU A 68 5.31 -9.34 5.93
N VAL A 69 6.56 -8.96 5.78
CA VAL A 69 7.69 -9.51 6.54
C VAL A 69 8.56 -8.36 7.06
N PRO A 70 9.14 -8.45 8.25
CA PRO A 70 10.03 -7.40 8.76
C PRO A 70 11.34 -7.36 7.96
N ALA A 71 11.96 -6.19 7.83
CA ALA A 71 13.29 -6.05 7.23
C ALA A 71 14.37 -6.76 8.09
N GLU A 72 15.23 -7.56 7.45
CA GLU A 72 16.22 -8.42 8.12
C GLU A 72 17.23 -7.68 9.01
N ARG A 73 17.48 -6.40 8.72
CA ARG A 73 18.45 -5.57 9.45
C ARG A 73 18.06 -5.26 10.90
N HIS A 74 16.79 -5.43 11.26
CA HIS A 74 16.32 -5.33 12.62
C HIS A 74 16.07 -6.75 13.11
N LYS A 75 16.80 -7.27 14.13
CA LYS A 75 16.53 -8.58 14.75
C LYS A 75 15.05 -8.61 15.17
N PRO A 76 14.12 -9.20 14.38
CA PRO A 76 12.76 -8.70 14.48
C PRO A 76 12.00 -9.55 15.47
N ALA A 77 11.34 -8.90 16.42
CA ALA A 77 10.13 -9.49 16.97
C ALA A 77 9.19 -9.85 15.79
N PRO A 78 8.41 -10.94 15.88
CA PRO A 78 7.50 -11.31 14.82
C PRO A 78 6.59 -10.11 14.46
N LEU A 79 6.54 -9.76 13.17
CA LEU A 79 5.67 -8.69 12.71
C LEU A 79 4.21 -9.03 13.03
N GLN A 80 3.60 -8.23 13.88
CA GLN A 80 2.20 -8.37 14.25
C GLN A 80 1.38 -7.52 13.28
N SER A 81 0.51 -8.17 12.50
CA SER A 81 -0.36 -7.49 11.56
C SER A 81 -1.73 -8.13 11.50
N ARG A 82 -2.74 -7.32 11.20
CA ARG A 82 -4.14 -7.75 11.10
C ARG A 82 -4.79 -7.06 9.91
N ARG A 83 -5.50 -7.84 9.10
CA ARG A 83 -6.39 -7.29 8.07
C ARG A 83 -7.67 -6.80 8.74
N ILE A 84 -7.95 -5.51 8.61
CA ILE A 84 -9.03 -4.83 9.36
C ILE A 84 -10.20 -4.41 8.47
N LEU A 85 -9.99 -4.35 7.15
CA LEU A 85 -11.02 -4.02 6.17
C LEU A 85 -10.73 -4.71 4.83
N ILE A 86 -11.79 -5.12 4.13
CA ILE A 86 -11.78 -5.55 2.73
C ILE A 86 -12.97 -4.88 2.05
N GLY A 87 -12.82 -4.44 0.80
CA GLY A 87 -13.92 -3.87 0.03
C GLY A 87 -13.45 -3.38 -1.33
N SER A 88 -14.08 -2.32 -1.81
CA SER A 88 -13.69 -1.54 -2.98
C SER A 88 -13.49 -0.08 -2.58
N ALA A 89 -12.86 0.72 -3.44
CA ALA A 89 -12.67 2.16 -3.20
C ALA A 89 -12.70 2.96 -4.49
N ASP A 90 -13.18 4.20 -4.42
CA ASP A 90 -13.07 5.19 -5.49
C ASP A 90 -12.14 6.29 -5.02
N LEU A 91 -11.02 6.48 -5.72
CA LEU A 91 -9.91 7.28 -5.25
C LEU A 91 -9.36 8.19 -6.32
N THR A 92 -8.87 9.34 -5.91
CA THR A 92 -8.22 10.31 -6.78
C THR A 92 -6.80 9.84 -7.05
N ASP A 93 -6.42 9.67 -8.31
CA ASP A 93 -5.04 9.43 -8.68
C ASP A 93 -4.20 10.66 -8.31
N PRO A 94 -3.17 10.53 -7.45
CA PRO A 94 -2.38 11.67 -7.00
C PRO A 94 -1.65 12.42 -8.12
N GLN A 95 -1.39 11.76 -9.26
CA GLN A 95 -0.66 12.32 -10.39
C GLN A 95 -1.59 12.86 -11.48
N THR A 96 -2.63 12.12 -11.86
CA THR A 96 -3.56 12.54 -12.93
C THR A 96 -4.74 13.35 -12.43
N LYS A 97 -4.98 13.35 -11.11
CA LYS A 97 -6.14 13.97 -10.43
C LYS A 97 -7.50 13.43 -10.89
N GLN A 98 -7.51 12.32 -11.61
CA GLN A 98 -8.74 11.65 -12.04
C GLN A 98 -9.21 10.67 -10.98
N GLN A 99 -10.53 10.47 -10.89
CA GLN A 99 -11.05 9.38 -10.08
C GLN A 99 -10.79 8.03 -10.76
N VAL A 100 -10.37 7.07 -9.94
CA VAL A 100 -10.07 5.70 -10.32
C VAL A 100 -10.83 4.77 -9.39
N GLN A 101 -11.61 3.88 -9.98
CA GLN A 101 -12.29 2.82 -9.27
C GLN A 101 -11.33 1.65 -9.02
N TRP A 102 -11.26 1.21 -7.76
CA TRP A 102 -10.50 0.06 -7.31
C TRP A 102 -11.46 -1.04 -6.86
N PRO A 103 -11.65 -2.11 -7.67
CA PRO A 103 -12.59 -3.17 -7.35
C PRO A 103 -12.18 -4.01 -6.14
N SER A 104 -10.90 -3.96 -5.76
CA SER A 104 -10.38 -4.61 -4.56
C SER A 104 -9.55 -3.65 -3.72
N MET A 105 -9.87 -3.58 -2.44
CA MET A 105 -9.16 -2.88 -1.39
C MET A 105 -9.01 -3.81 -0.18
N SER A 106 -7.82 -3.87 0.39
CA SER A 106 -7.53 -4.57 1.65
C SER A 106 -6.70 -3.66 2.54
N VAL A 107 -7.14 -3.45 3.78
CA VAL A 107 -6.42 -2.62 4.74
C VAL A 107 -5.81 -3.51 5.80
N VAL A 108 -4.49 -3.41 5.96
CA VAL A 108 -3.73 -4.17 6.93
C VAL A 108 -3.11 -3.23 7.94
N HIS A 109 -3.54 -3.33 9.19
CA HIS A 109 -2.89 -2.70 10.32
C HIS A 109 -1.64 -3.48 10.70
N VAL A 110 -0.55 -2.74 10.95
CA VAL A 110 0.70 -3.26 11.51
C VAL A 110 0.83 -2.66 12.90
N SER A 111 0.95 -3.54 13.90
CA SER A 111 1.12 -3.11 15.29
C SER A 111 2.49 -2.46 15.49
N GLY A 112 2.51 -1.44 16.35
CA GLY A 112 3.74 -0.82 16.82
C GLY A 112 3.44 0.16 17.95
N THR A 113 4.40 1.01 18.26
CA THR A 113 4.37 1.85 19.47
C THR A 113 3.52 3.11 19.37
N THR A 114 3.13 3.54 18.16
CA THR A 114 2.53 4.87 17.91
C THR A 114 1.14 4.79 17.30
N TYR A 115 0.93 3.97 16.27
CA TYR A 115 -0.30 3.98 15.47
C TYR A 115 -1.19 2.75 15.75
N PRO A 116 -2.27 2.91 16.56
CA PRO A 116 -3.18 1.82 16.88
C PRO A 116 -4.14 1.49 15.73
N GLU A 117 -4.90 0.39 15.87
CA GLU A 117 -5.90 -0.02 14.86
C GLU A 117 -6.95 1.07 14.59
N GLY A 118 -7.38 1.81 15.61
CA GLY A 118 -8.34 2.93 15.44
C GLY A 118 -7.80 4.01 14.50
N TRP A 119 -6.50 4.33 14.61
CA TRP A 119 -5.84 5.26 13.70
C TRP A 119 -5.80 4.72 12.26
N ALA A 120 -5.58 3.41 12.08
CA ALA A 120 -5.63 2.79 10.75
C ALA A 120 -7.00 2.93 10.09
N ARG A 121 -8.10 2.90 10.86
CA ARG A 121 -9.47 3.13 10.35
C ARG A 121 -9.69 4.59 9.94
N ILE A 122 -9.11 5.54 10.68
CA ILE A 122 -9.11 6.96 10.30
C ILE A 122 -8.36 7.15 8.98
N LEU A 123 -7.17 6.54 8.84
CA LEU A 123 -6.40 6.59 7.59
C LEU A 123 -7.25 6.19 6.39
N VAL A 124 -8.02 5.09 6.50
CA VAL A 124 -8.91 4.62 5.41
C VAL A 124 -9.96 5.67 5.01
N SER A 125 -10.38 6.53 5.92
CA SER A 125 -11.38 7.55 5.63
C SER A 125 -10.77 8.84 5.06
N THR A 126 -9.47 9.08 5.28
CA THR A 126 -8.84 10.36 4.97
C THR A 126 -7.72 10.29 3.93
N PHE A 127 -7.27 9.09 3.53
CA PHE A 127 -6.10 8.94 2.66
C PHE A 127 -6.25 9.54 1.26
N ASP A 128 -7.48 9.74 0.77
CA ASP A 128 -7.72 10.40 -0.53
C ASP A 128 -7.61 11.93 -0.44
N VAL A 129 -7.70 12.51 0.75
CA VAL A 129 -7.63 13.97 0.97
C VAL A 129 -6.28 14.56 0.52
N PRO A 130 -5.12 13.99 0.91
CA PRO A 130 -3.82 14.45 0.41
C PRO A 130 -3.69 14.41 -1.13
N PHE A 131 -4.37 13.48 -1.82
CA PHE A 131 -4.27 13.32 -3.27
C PHE A 131 -5.00 14.40 -4.04
N ARG A 132 -6.06 14.97 -3.43
CA ARG A 132 -6.81 16.10 -3.98
C ARG A 132 -6.16 17.46 -3.72
N SER A 133 -5.13 17.51 -2.88
CA SER A 133 -4.42 18.75 -2.54
C SER A 133 -3.31 19.04 -3.55
N ASP A 134 -3.12 20.33 -3.86
CA ASP A 134 -1.98 20.84 -4.64
C ASP A 134 -0.73 21.13 -3.79
N ALA A 135 -0.80 20.87 -2.48
CA ALA A 135 0.34 21.09 -1.60
C ALA A 135 1.49 20.14 -2.01
N PRO A 136 2.73 20.66 -2.17
CA PRO A 136 3.87 19.83 -2.48
C PRO A 136 4.16 18.89 -1.30
N ASP A 137 4.83 17.77 -1.60
CA ASP A 137 5.42 16.87 -0.62
C ASP A 137 4.42 16.19 0.34
N ASN A 138 3.16 16.01 -0.08
CA ASN A 138 2.20 15.23 0.70
C ASN A 138 2.52 13.73 0.68
N TYR A 139 3.17 13.25 -0.38
CA TYR A 139 3.45 11.84 -0.58
C TYR A 139 4.66 11.61 -1.49
N VAL A 140 5.25 10.43 -1.36
CA VAL A 140 6.32 9.91 -2.22
C VAL A 140 5.79 8.71 -2.99
N ILE A 141 6.04 8.67 -4.30
CA ILE A 141 5.62 7.57 -5.17
C ILE A 141 6.85 6.77 -5.61
N SER A 142 6.85 5.48 -5.30
CA SER A 142 7.85 4.51 -5.75
C SER A 142 7.18 3.49 -6.67
N ARG A 143 7.72 3.28 -7.87
CA ARG A 143 7.12 2.39 -8.88
C ARG A 143 7.78 1.02 -8.86
N PHE A 144 6.98 -0.01 -9.13
CA PHE A 144 7.43 -1.36 -9.44
C PHE A 144 6.66 -1.86 -10.67
N PRO A 145 7.09 -2.90 -11.37
CA PRO A 145 6.51 -3.22 -12.69
C PRO A 145 4.99 -3.47 -12.66
N ALA A 146 4.46 -4.08 -11.60
CA ALA A 146 3.03 -4.30 -11.43
C ALA A 146 2.25 -3.13 -10.78
N GLY A 147 2.88 -1.99 -10.45
CA GLY A 147 2.14 -0.90 -9.83
C GLY A 147 2.99 0.17 -9.16
N ARG A 148 2.49 0.73 -8.06
CA ARG A 148 3.21 1.76 -7.28
C ARG A 148 2.88 1.70 -5.80
N LEU A 149 3.87 2.05 -4.99
CA LEU A 149 3.75 2.37 -3.58
C LEU A 149 3.65 3.89 -3.45
N ILE A 150 2.60 4.36 -2.80
CA ILE A 150 2.40 5.76 -2.42
C ILE A 150 2.54 5.84 -0.90
N SER A 151 3.50 6.61 -0.42
CA SER A 151 3.75 6.78 1.01
C SER A 151 3.45 8.21 1.40
N LEU A 152 2.54 8.43 2.35
CA LEU A 152 2.33 9.77 2.89
C LEU A 152 3.58 10.20 3.65
N THR A 153 3.91 11.49 3.57
CA THR A 153 4.99 12.06 4.38
C THR A 153 4.52 12.25 5.83
N PRO A 154 5.44 12.33 6.81
CA PRO A 154 5.06 12.60 8.20
C PRO A 154 4.19 13.85 8.36
N LYS A 155 4.52 14.92 7.62
CA LYS A 155 3.72 16.16 7.61
C LYS A 155 2.30 15.94 7.09
N ALA A 156 2.11 15.10 6.08
CA ALA A 156 0.79 14.78 5.56
C ALA A 156 0.01 13.88 6.52
N ILE A 157 0.67 12.89 7.13
CA ILE A 157 0.09 12.06 8.19
C ILE A 157 -0.45 12.97 9.30
N ASP A 158 0.42 13.84 9.82
CA ASP A 158 0.04 14.77 10.87
C ASP A 158 -1.08 15.70 10.43
N ARG A 159 -1.14 16.13 9.18
CA ARG A 159 -2.15 17.09 8.73
C ARG A 159 -3.52 16.44 8.48
N TYR A 160 -3.54 15.26 7.88
CA TYR A 160 -4.76 14.68 7.29
C TYR A 160 -5.26 13.43 8.03
N VAL A 161 -4.42 12.76 8.82
CA VAL A 161 -4.77 11.52 9.53
C VAL A 161 -4.87 11.81 11.02
N ARG A 162 -5.87 12.62 11.38
CA ARG A 162 -6.22 12.94 12.76
C ARG A 162 -7.60 12.42 13.09
N ASP A 163 -7.77 11.95 14.32
CA ASP A 163 -9.10 11.84 14.89
C ASP A 163 -9.67 13.25 14.96
N THR A 164 -10.76 13.50 14.24
CA THR A 164 -11.45 14.79 14.24
C THR A 164 -12.65 14.76 15.21
N ASN A 165 -12.74 13.71 16.04
CA ASN A 165 -13.71 13.61 17.12
C ASN A 165 -13.12 14.05 18.47
#